data_AF-A0A6P6Y1T8-F1
#
_entry.id   AF-A0A6P6Y1T8-F1
#
_cell.length_a   1.000
_cell.length_b   1.000
_cell.length_c   1.000
_cell.angle_alpha   90.00
_cell.angle_beta   90.00
_cell.angle_gamma   90.00
#
_symmetry.space_group_name_H-M   'P 1'
#
loop_
_entity.id
_entity.type
_entity.pdbx_description
1 polymer ?
#
loop_
_entity_poly.entity_id
_entity_poly.type
_entity_poly.pdbx_seq_one_letter_code
_entity_poly.pdbx_strand_id
1 'polypeptide(L)'
;MEKMEIRQESLTNKIKQRSKLPISTIAISEDNDDNKKDDFNVIHYILTGFGLQHLAKTGHLNAMDILYTFGSLIALFGCFCHLIAVSRIYFAYNTNMNVIFERETKIDLPAITICTNITKLANENYLLKKYSSELQQSNEYPQAKYLAYGKLFKNLTLNEQLNFATISTEQLFYQCKIVKPIAFERTTNEDYISCTDIVPIREFLTINKKCFSIGLQLNNESNDRFIIDHNTNVHDNKFSLMIIQLSNEYLDNAKIYVESRKIPYLAPIGGYINFFRANNTKFESISFNFVKTKNQLLEPPYRTNCRHYQEIGYKSLMHCMNHCKGKYFIDHFNGWHANIPADNDDDLNIYFAPIELRKNKTLDRIVSNECSKYCSKRQDCNNESFKITIVEEIERNNENIHLNDRFQLKMMIPIDLNKYYIHKPRMEWIEFICFYASTISLWFGFSIIAFARSIIHLIYQNCLIRAKN
;
A
#
# COMPACT_ATOMS: atom_id res chain seq x y z
N MET A 1 16.13 9.25 34.58
CA MET A 1 15.10 9.43 35.62
C MET A 1 13.99 8.47 35.24
N GLU A 2 13.74 7.33 35.88
CA GLU A 2 13.89 6.97 37.29
C GLU A 2 14.11 5.44 37.34
N LYS A 3 15.13 5.01 38.08
CA LYS A 3 15.42 3.61 38.44
C LYS A 3 14.79 3.36 39.81
N MET A 4 14.32 2.14 40.08
CA MET A 4 14.38 1.44 41.38
C MET A 4 13.47 0.20 41.31
N GLU A 5 13.68 -0.91 42.01
CA GLU A 5 14.85 -1.57 42.61
C GLU A 5 14.33 -2.95 43.05
N ILE A 6 15.22 -3.93 43.07
CA ILE A 6 14.96 -5.31 43.48
C ILE A 6 14.91 -5.36 45.01
N ARG A 7 13.97 -6.13 45.59
CA ARG A 7 14.06 -6.56 46.99
C ARG A 7 13.69 -8.04 47.12
N GLN A 8 14.72 -8.86 47.33
CA GLN A 8 14.61 -10.20 47.90
C GLN A 8 14.47 -10.07 49.42
N GLU A 9 13.55 -10.82 50.03
CA GLU A 9 13.64 -11.16 51.45
C GLU A 9 13.24 -12.63 51.64
N SER A 10 14.13 -13.35 52.30
CA SER A 10 13.98 -14.73 52.74
C SER A 10 12.99 -14.84 53.89
N LEU A 11 12.22 -15.93 53.97
CA LEU A 11 11.77 -16.43 55.26
C LEU A 11 11.66 -17.96 55.27
N THR A 12 12.57 -18.56 56.03
CA THR A 12 12.57 -19.95 56.47
C THR A 12 11.58 -20.19 57.62
N ASN A 13 10.96 -21.39 57.57
CA ASN A 13 10.62 -22.31 58.68
C ASN A 13 9.21 -22.38 59.30
N LYS A 14 8.85 -23.66 59.56
CA LYS A 14 7.71 -24.28 60.27
C LYS A 14 6.42 -24.35 59.42
N ILE A 15 5.81 -25.52 59.18
CA ILE A 15 5.33 -26.49 60.19
C ILE A 15 5.45 -27.95 59.68
N LYS A 16 5.73 -28.80 60.66
CA LYS A 16 5.90 -30.25 60.68
C LYS A 16 4.54 -30.91 60.97
N GLN A 17 4.08 -31.90 60.19
CA GLN A 17 3.53 -33.19 60.68
C GLN A 17 2.84 -34.06 59.60
N ARG A 18 3.40 -35.28 59.46
CA ARG A 18 2.76 -36.61 59.38
C ARG A 18 1.73 -36.91 58.28
N SER A 19 2.13 -37.82 57.39
CA SER A 19 1.37 -39.06 57.12
C SER A 19 2.35 -40.21 56.84
N LYS A 20 1.90 -41.43 57.16
CA LYS A 20 2.68 -42.66 57.40
C LYS A 20 2.60 -43.62 56.19
N LEU A 21 3.74 -44.22 55.82
CA LEU A 21 3.98 -45.58 55.24
C LEU A 21 3.23 -46.04 53.95
N PRO A 22 3.71 -47.08 53.22
CA PRO A 22 4.93 -47.87 53.40
C PRO A 22 5.88 -47.85 52.19
N ILE A 23 7.16 -48.11 52.48
CA ILE A 23 8.21 -48.46 51.53
C ILE A 23 8.05 -49.95 51.22
N SER A 24 7.79 -50.30 49.96
CA SER A 24 7.95 -51.67 49.47
C SER A 24 9.30 -51.76 48.74
N THR A 25 10.23 -52.45 49.40
CA THR A 25 11.47 -52.97 48.85
C THR A 25 11.15 -53.86 47.65
N ILE A 26 11.69 -53.54 46.47
CA ILE A 26 11.69 -54.46 45.32
C ILE A 26 13.11 -55.01 45.19
N ALA A 27 13.19 -56.33 45.35
CA ALA A 27 14.40 -57.12 45.21
C ALA A 27 14.96 -57.03 43.78
N ILE A 28 16.27 -56.88 43.69
CA ILE A 28 17.04 -57.07 42.46
C ILE A 28 17.24 -58.58 42.34
N SER A 29 16.57 -59.21 41.37
CA SER A 29 16.98 -60.53 40.87
C SER A 29 17.86 -60.30 39.64
N GLU A 30 19.15 -60.61 39.78
CA GLU A 30 20.05 -60.85 38.66
C GLU A 30 19.58 -62.13 37.97
N ASP A 31 19.10 -62.01 36.74
CA ASP A 31 19.15 -63.11 35.78
C ASP A 31 20.11 -62.69 34.67
N ASN A 32 21.24 -63.41 34.64
CA ASN A 32 22.12 -63.50 33.49
C ASN A 32 21.36 -64.19 32.37
N ASP A 33 21.24 -63.54 31.20
CA ASP A 33 21.06 -64.29 29.97
C ASP A 33 21.77 -63.63 28.80
N ASP A 34 22.34 -64.49 27.98
CA ASP A 34 23.48 -64.29 27.11
C ASP A 34 23.22 -63.45 25.84
N ASN A 35 24.30 -62.78 25.42
CA ASN A 35 24.64 -62.34 24.06
C ASN A 35 23.58 -62.51 22.95
N LYS A 36 22.87 -61.41 22.65
CA LYS A 36 22.38 -61.12 21.31
C LYS A 36 22.86 -59.74 20.86
N LYS A 37 23.59 -59.70 19.75
CA LYS A 37 23.88 -58.48 18.99
C LYS A 37 22.53 -57.95 18.48
N ASP A 38 21.96 -57.00 19.19
CA ASP A 38 20.79 -56.27 18.73
C ASP A 38 21.25 -55.22 17.70
N ASP A 39 21.01 -55.52 16.43
CA ASP A 39 21.21 -54.56 15.35
C ASP A 39 20.32 -53.33 15.56
N PHE A 40 20.97 -52.17 15.58
CA PHE A 40 20.39 -50.87 15.87
C PHE A 40 19.42 -50.46 14.76
N ASN A 41 18.12 -50.77 14.92
CA ASN A 41 17.12 -50.46 13.92
C ASN A 41 16.33 -49.22 14.33
N VAL A 42 16.63 -48.06 13.72
CA VAL A 42 15.93 -46.77 13.93
C VAL A 42 14.42 -46.91 13.75
N ILE A 43 14.00 -47.84 12.89
CA ILE A 43 12.61 -48.21 12.65
C ILE A 43 11.94 -48.73 13.93
N HIS A 44 12.66 -49.50 14.76
CA HIS A 44 12.14 -50.03 16.02
C HIS A 44 11.79 -48.89 17.00
N TYR A 45 12.61 -47.84 17.09
CA TYR A 45 12.33 -46.69 17.96
C TYR A 45 11.20 -45.80 17.43
N ILE A 46 11.10 -45.61 16.12
CA ILE A 46 9.94 -44.94 15.53
C ILE A 46 8.66 -45.73 15.85
N LEU A 47 8.70 -47.06 15.73
CA LEU A 47 7.60 -47.95 16.13
C LEU A 47 7.30 -47.91 17.63
N THR A 48 8.31 -47.73 18.51
CA THR A 48 8.08 -47.55 19.95
C THR A 48 7.31 -46.26 20.27
N GLY A 49 7.53 -45.18 19.50
CA GLY A 49 6.75 -43.94 19.64
C GLY A 49 5.29 -44.11 19.25
N PHE A 50 5.00 -44.99 18.30
CA PHE A 50 3.63 -45.27 17.81
C PHE A 50 2.90 -46.37 18.59
N GLY A 51 3.45 -46.87 19.70
CA GLY A 51 2.82 -47.94 20.48
C GLY A 51 2.89 -49.34 19.85
N LEU A 52 3.63 -49.51 18.75
CA LEU A 52 3.79 -50.81 18.05
C LEU A 52 4.82 -51.75 18.72
N GLN A 53 5.35 -51.38 19.87
CA GLN A 53 6.39 -52.12 20.59
C GLN A 53 5.95 -53.53 21.00
N HIS A 54 4.64 -53.74 21.19
CA HIS A 54 4.06 -55.04 21.57
C HIS A 54 4.07 -56.08 20.44
N LEU A 55 4.13 -55.66 19.17
CA LEU A 55 4.12 -56.60 18.03
C LEU A 55 5.48 -57.26 17.76
N ALA A 56 6.59 -56.64 18.21
CA ALA A 56 7.93 -57.11 17.87
C ALA A 56 8.51 -58.14 18.85
N LYS A 57 7.88 -58.34 20.03
CA LYS A 57 8.53 -59.04 21.16
C LYS A 57 7.85 -60.30 21.68
N THR A 58 6.66 -60.68 21.20
CA THR A 58 5.91 -61.82 21.76
C THR A 58 5.52 -62.85 20.69
N GLY A 59 5.99 -64.09 20.86
CA GLY A 59 5.62 -65.24 20.02
C GLY A 59 4.18 -65.75 20.23
N HIS A 60 3.38 -65.07 21.05
CA HIS A 60 1.97 -65.34 21.28
C HIS A 60 1.19 -64.02 21.14
N LEU A 61 0.39 -63.87 20.08
CA LEU A 61 -0.49 -62.71 19.92
C LEU A 61 -1.64 -62.81 20.94
N ASN A 62 -1.69 -61.88 21.89
CA ASN A 62 -2.86 -61.71 22.73
C ASN A 62 -3.91 -60.83 22.02
N ALA A 63 -5.19 -61.05 22.28
CA ALA A 63 -6.27 -60.24 21.69
C ALA A 63 -6.12 -58.74 21.98
N MET A 64 -5.50 -58.38 23.11
CA MET A 64 -5.17 -57.00 23.47
C MET A 64 -4.14 -56.39 22.52
N ASP A 65 -3.13 -57.14 22.07
CA ASP A 65 -2.10 -56.66 21.14
C ASP A 65 -2.71 -56.35 19.76
N ILE A 66 -3.66 -57.17 19.32
CA ILE A 66 -4.43 -56.94 18.08
C ILE A 66 -5.26 -55.65 18.20
N LEU A 67 -5.94 -55.44 19.35
CA LEU A 67 -6.74 -54.24 19.59
C LEU A 67 -5.89 -52.96 19.62
N TYR A 68 -4.73 -53.00 20.30
CA TYR A 68 -3.77 -51.89 20.32
C TYR A 68 -3.22 -51.57 18.93
N THR A 69 -2.90 -52.60 18.15
CA THR A 69 -2.43 -52.45 16.76
C THR A 69 -3.49 -51.76 15.90
N PHE A 70 -4.73 -52.24 15.97
CA PHE A 70 -5.84 -51.69 15.20
C PHE A 70 -6.17 -50.24 15.62
N GLY A 71 -6.18 -49.96 16.93
CA GLY A 71 -6.34 -48.60 17.46
C GLY A 71 -5.23 -47.65 17.00
N SER A 72 -3.98 -48.11 16.97
CA SER A 72 -2.83 -47.31 16.50
C SER A 72 -2.88 -47.03 15.00
N LEU A 73 -3.34 -47.98 14.18
CA LEU A 73 -3.57 -47.76 12.74
C LEU A 73 -4.69 -46.74 12.49
N ILE A 74 -5.78 -46.81 13.25
CA ILE A 74 -6.86 -45.79 13.18
C ILE A 74 -6.32 -44.42 13.59
N ALA A 75 -5.55 -44.33 14.67
CA ALA A 75 -4.96 -43.07 15.12
C ALA A 75 -3.99 -42.49 14.09
N LEU A 76 -3.16 -43.32 13.47
CA LEU A 76 -2.24 -42.92 12.40
C LEU A 76 -3.00 -42.40 11.17
N PHE A 77 -4.01 -43.13 10.72
CA PHE A 77 -4.84 -42.72 9.59
C PHE A 77 -5.59 -41.41 9.90
N GLY A 78 -6.20 -41.32 11.08
CA GLY A 78 -6.88 -40.11 11.56
C GLY A 78 -5.95 -38.90 11.64
N CYS A 79 -4.73 -39.09 12.16
CA CYS A 79 -3.69 -38.07 12.20
C CYS A 79 -3.33 -37.61 10.79
N PHE A 80 -3.05 -38.54 9.87
CA PHE A 80 -2.69 -38.21 8.50
C PHE A 80 -3.80 -37.43 7.78
N CYS A 81 -5.06 -37.86 7.92
CA CYS A 81 -6.21 -37.16 7.38
C CYS A 81 -6.34 -35.73 7.95
N HIS A 82 -6.15 -35.56 9.26
CA HIS A 82 -6.23 -34.24 9.89
C HIS A 82 -5.07 -33.33 9.45
N LEU A 83 -3.84 -33.86 9.36
CA LEU A 83 -2.69 -33.10 8.84
C LEU A 83 -2.89 -32.68 7.38
N ILE A 84 -3.46 -33.54 6.53
CA ILE A 84 -3.85 -33.17 5.16
C ILE A 84 -4.89 -32.04 5.18
N ALA A 85 -5.89 -32.12 6.06
CA ALA A 85 -6.92 -31.08 6.16
C ALA A 85 -6.33 -29.72 6.55
N VAL A 86 -5.45 -29.68 7.55
CA VAL A 86 -4.74 -28.47 7.97
C VAL A 86 -3.83 -27.95 6.85
N SER A 87 -3.08 -28.84 6.20
CA SER A 87 -2.21 -28.49 5.07
C SER A 87 -3.01 -27.90 3.90
N ARG A 88 -4.18 -28.45 3.58
CA ARG A 88 -5.07 -27.90 2.54
C ARG A 88 -5.54 -26.48 2.87
N ILE A 89 -5.81 -26.17 4.15
CA ILE A 89 -6.20 -24.82 4.56
C ILE A 89 -5.04 -23.85 4.40
N TYR A 90 -3.84 -24.25 4.84
CA TYR A 90 -2.63 -23.42 4.74
C TYR A 90 -2.21 -23.17 3.29
N PHE A 91 -2.06 -24.23 2.50
CA PHE A 91 -1.64 -24.16 1.09
C PHE A 91 -2.74 -23.66 0.14
N ALA A 92 -3.96 -23.42 0.62
CA ALA A 92 -4.95 -22.66 -0.15
C ALA A 92 -4.58 -21.16 -0.26
N TYR A 93 -3.63 -20.68 0.55
CA TYR A 93 -3.16 -19.29 0.59
C TYR A 93 -4.30 -18.26 0.61
N ASN A 94 -5.33 -18.59 1.39
CA ASN A 94 -6.45 -17.69 1.65
C ASN A 94 -5.98 -16.52 2.52
N THR A 95 -6.64 -15.38 2.35
CA THR A 95 -6.36 -14.16 3.13
C THR A 95 -7.60 -13.74 3.89
N ASN A 96 -7.42 -13.25 5.11
CA ASN A 96 -8.44 -12.52 5.84
C ASN A 96 -8.22 -11.01 5.62
N MET A 97 -9.31 -10.25 5.58
CA MET A 97 -9.25 -8.79 5.44
C MET A 97 -9.66 -8.15 6.75
N ASN A 98 -8.75 -7.40 7.35
CA ASN A 98 -9.03 -6.58 8.52
C ASN A 98 -9.42 -5.18 8.05
N VAL A 99 -10.63 -4.74 8.43
CA VAL A 99 -11.11 -3.38 8.19
C VAL A 99 -10.94 -2.58 9.47
N ILE A 100 -10.04 -1.60 9.44
CA ILE A 100 -9.77 -0.73 10.58
C ILE A 100 -10.28 0.67 10.25
N PHE A 101 -11.04 1.24 11.18
CA PHE A 101 -11.48 2.62 11.14
C PHE A 101 -10.71 3.38 12.22
N GLU A 102 -9.88 4.33 11.81
CA GLU A 102 -8.99 5.04 12.74
C GLU A 102 -9.13 6.55 12.53
N ARG A 103 -9.11 7.29 13.64
CA ARG A 103 -8.94 8.74 13.64
C ARG A 103 -7.45 9.02 13.75
N GLU A 104 -6.86 9.57 12.71
CA GLU A 104 -5.43 9.88 12.71
C GLU A 104 -5.13 11.00 13.70
N THR A 105 -4.18 10.76 14.61
CA THR A 105 -3.55 11.82 15.43
C THR A 105 -2.51 12.61 14.64
N LYS A 106 -2.16 12.15 13.44
CA LYS A 106 -1.20 12.77 12.52
C LYS A 106 -1.79 12.73 11.12
N ILE A 107 -2.16 13.89 10.61
CA ILE A 107 -2.85 14.01 9.33
C ILE A 107 -1.84 13.87 8.21
N ASP A 108 -2.03 12.82 7.39
CA ASP A 108 -1.24 12.58 6.19
C ASP A 108 -1.81 13.39 5.01
N LEU A 109 -1.08 14.41 4.55
CA LEU A 109 -1.54 15.29 3.47
C LEU A 109 -1.59 14.55 2.12
N PRO A 110 -2.70 14.64 1.38
CA PRO A 110 -2.77 14.18 0.00
C PRO A 110 -2.12 15.18 -0.96
N ALA A 111 -1.86 14.74 -2.18
CA ALA A 111 -1.54 15.66 -3.27
C ALA A 111 -2.84 16.24 -3.86
N ILE A 112 -2.77 17.50 -4.28
CA ILE A 112 -3.89 18.19 -4.95
C ILE A 112 -3.43 18.56 -6.35
N THR A 113 -4.18 18.11 -7.36
CA THR A 113 -3.90 18.45 -8.75
C THR A 113 -5.04 19.27 -9.34
N ILE A 114 -4.73 20.48 -9.82
CA ILE A 114 -5.68 21.40 -10.41
C ILE A 114 -5.46 21.43 -11.91
N CYS A 115 -6.44 20.99 -12.68
CA CYS A 115 -6.36 20.92 -14.15
C CYS A 115 -7.39 21.82 -14.81
N THR A 116 -6.94 22.80 -15.60
CA THR A 116 -7.81 23.71 -16.37
C THR A 116 -7.49 23.64 -17.86
N ASN A 117 -8.31 24.31 -18.68
CA ASN A 117 -8.20 24.30 -20.12
C ASN A 117 -6.89 24.97 -20.57
N ILE A 118 -6.10 24.27 -21.39
CA ILE A 118 -4.80 24.77 -21.84
C ILE A 118 -4.92 26.10 -22.61
N THR A 119 -5.97 26.28 -23.40
CA THR A 119 -6.14 27.49 -24.22
C THR A 119 -6.37 28.73 -23.37
N LYS A 120 -6.96 28.56 -22.18
CA LYS A 120 -7.18 29.63 -21.20
C LYS A 120 -5.92 29.99 -20.41
N LEU A 121 -4.96 29.08 -20.37
CA LEU A 121 -3.63 29.28 -19.80
C LEU A 121 -2.62 29.80 -20.81
N ALA A 122 -3.04 30.24 -22.00
CA ALA A 122 -2.13 30.71 -23.03
C ALA A 122 -1.33 31.95 -22.56
N ASN A 123 -0.01 31.92 -22.70
CA ASN A 123 0.85 33.06 -22.45
C ASN A 123 0.81 34.02 -23.64
N GLU A 124 -0.17 34.92 -23.62
CA GLU A 124 -0.47 35.82 -24.74
C GLU A 124 0.73 36.68 -25.14
N ASN A 125 1.51 37.19 -24.19
CA ASN A 125 2.72 37.98 -24.47
C ASN A 125 3.75 37.18 -25.27
N TYR A 126 3.96 35.92 -24.89
CA TYR A 126 4.87 35.03 -25.58
C TYR A 126 4.37 34.67 -26.98
N LEU A 127 3.10 34.27 -27.07
CA LEU A 127 2.48 33.85 -28.32
C LEU A 127 2.44 34.98 -29.35
N LEU A 128 2.09 36.20 -28.95
CA LEU A 128 2.08 37.35 -29.85
C LEU A 128 3.49 37.77 -30.27
N LYS A 129 4.47 37.65 -29.37
CA LYS A 129 5.86 37.96 -29.69
C LYS A 129 6.45 36.98 -30.72
N LYS A 130 6.16 35.69 -30.59
CA LYS A 130 6.80 34.62 -31.39
C LYS A 130 5.99 34.16 -32.60
N TYR A 131 4.66 34.18 -32.52
CA TYR A 131 3.74 33.58 -33.50
C TYR A 131 2.67 34.57 -34.00
N SER A 132 2.96 35.87 -33.98
CA SER A 132 2.00 36.91 -34.43
C SER A 132 1.54 36.71 -35.87
N SER A 133 2.45 36.35 -36.77
CA SER A 133 2.13 36.09 -38.19
C SER A 133 1.11 34.97 -38.36
N GLU A 134 1.32 33.83 -37.71
CA GLU A 134 0.45 32.66 -37.77
C GLU A 134 -0.90 32.94 -37.12
N LEU A 135 -0.91 33.69 -36.01
CA LEU A 135 -2.14 34.10 -35.35
C LEU A 135 -2.95 35.07 -36.22
N GLN A 136 -2.31 36.07 -36.84
CA GLN A 136 -2.98 37.03 -37.74
C GLN A 136 -3.53 36.38 -39.01
N GLN A 137 -2.94 35.28 -39.48
CA GLN A 137 -3.46 34.50 -40.61
C GLN A 137 -4.68 33.64 -40.23
N SER A 138 -4.92 33.41 -38.94
CA SER A 138 -6.09 32.66 -38.48
C SER A 138 -7.34 33.55 -38.55
N ASN A 139 -8.35 33.14 -39.31
CA ASN A 139 -9.63 33.84 -39.41
C ASN A 139 -10.33 34.03 -38.05
N GLU A 140 -9.94 33.26 -37.04
CA GLU A 140 -10.52 33.30 -35.70
C GLU A 140 -9.83 34.30 -34.77
N TYR A 141 -8.67 34.84 -35.13
CA TYR A 141 -8.02 35.87 -34.33
C TYR A 141 -8.38 37.27 -34.86
N PRO A 142 -8.74 38.24 -34.00
CA PRO A 142 -8.74 38.21 -32.53
C PRO A 142 -10.06 37.75 -31.89
N GLN A 143 -11.17 37.65 -32.65
CA GLN A 143 -12.53 37.52 -32.08
C GLN A 143 -12.74 36.23 -31.27
N ALA A 144 -12.10 35.14 -31.67
CA ALA A 144 -12.13 33.83 -31.03
C ALA A 144 -10.70 33.36 -30.67
N LYS A 145 -9.92 34.24 -30.01
CA LYS A 145 -8.50 34.00 -29.69
C LYS A 145 -8.18 32.64 -29.08
N TYR A 146 -9.01 32.12 -28.17
CA TYR A 146 -8.80 30.81 -27.55
C TYR A 146 -8.88 29.64 -28.54
N LEU A 147 -9.70 29.75 -29.58
CA LEU A 147 -9.76 28.75 -30.65
C LEU A 147 -8.48 28.81 -31.50
N ALA A 148 -8.01 30.01 -31.83
CA ALA A 148 -6.75 30.21 -32.55
C ALA A 148 -5.55 29.63 -31.75
N TYR A 149 -5.48 29.89 -30.44
CA TYR A 149 -4.46 29.29 -29.56
C TYR A 149 -4.53 27.77 -29.54
N GLY A 150 -5.74 27.20 -29.47
CA GLY A 150 -5.92 25.75 -29.54
C GLY A 150 -5.47 25.12 -30.87
N LYS A 151 -5.56 25.85 -31.99
CA LYS A 151 -4.99 25.40 -33.27
C LYS A 151 -3.47 25.51 -33.26
N LEU A 152 -2.93 26.63 -32.79
CA LEU A 152 -1.49 26.86 -32.71
C LEU A 152 -0.79 25.80 -31.85
N PHE A 153 -1.33 25.49 -30.67
CA PHE A 153 -0.76 24.50 -29.75
C PHE A 153 -0.58 23.12 -30.37
N LYS A 154 -1.42 22.70 -31.33
CA LYS A 154 -1.24 21.42 -32.03
C LYS A 154 0.06 21.35 -32.83
N ASN A 155 0.60 22.50 -33.22
CA ASN A 155 1.82 22.63 -34.01
C ASN A 155 3.05 22.96 -33.15
N LEU A 156 2.91 22.97 -31.82
CA LEU A 156 4.00 23.23 -30.88
C LEU A 156 4.43 21.93 -30.20
N THR A 157 5.73 21.81 -29.90
CA THR A 157 6.24 20.68 -29.11
C THR A 157 5.68 20.72 -27.69
N LEU A 158 5.73 19.60 -26.98
CA LEU A 158 5.28 19.55 -25.59
C LEU A 158 6.09 20.50 -24.70
N ASN A 159 7.39 20.61 -24.93
CA ASN A 159 8.28 21.53 -24.20
C ASN A 159 7.83 22.98 -24.40
N GLU A 160 7.57 23.36 -25.64
CA GLU A 160 7.10 24.69 -26.00
C GLU A 160 5.76 25.00 -25.32
N GLN A 161 4.82 24.04 -25.33
CA GLN A 161 3.51 24.19 -24.70
C GLN A 161 3.59 24.28 -23.18
N LEU A 162 4.33 23.38 -22.53
CA LEU A 162 4.42 23.28 -21.09
C LEU A 162 5.16 24.48 -20.47
N ASN A 163 6.31 24.85 -21.03
CA ASN A 163 7.25 25.75 -20.38
C ASN A 163 7.20 27.21 -20.88
N PHE A 164 6.63 27.48 -22.06
CA PHE A 164 6.69 28.83 -22.65
C PHE A 164 5.33 29.36 -23.12
N ALA A 165 4.61 28.58 -23.92
CA ALA A 165 3.37 28.99 -24.56
C ALA A 165 2.17 29.04 -23.61
N THR A 166 2.33 28.50 -22.39
CA THR A 166 1.34 28.59 -21.32
C THR A 166 1.92 29.30 -20.10
N ILE A 167 1.06 29.86 -19.26
CA ILE A 167 1.46 30.55 -18.03
C ILE A 167 2.12 29.59 -17.05
N SER A 168 3.00 30.13 -16.20
CA SER A 168 3.67 29.39 -15.13
C SER A 168 2.82 29.30 -13.87
N THR A 169 3.24 28.45 -12.93
CA THR A 169 2.69 28.37 -11.58
C THR A 169 2.57 29.74 -10.89
N GLU A 170 3.57 30.62 -11.00
CA GLU A 170 3.57 31.92 -10.33
C GLU A 170 2.45 32.85 -10.80
N GLN A 171 2.00 32.71 -12.04
CA GLN A 171 0.93 33.52 -12.61
C GLN A 171 -0.45 32.99 -12.24
N LEU A 172 -0.58 31.67 -12.08
CA LEU A 172 -1.86 31.05 -11.70
C LEU A 172 -2.13 31.16 -10.19
N PHE A 173 -1.11 30.98 -9.36
CA PHE A 173 -1.24 30.92 -7.91
C PHE A 173 -0.95 32.29 -7.27
N TYR A 174 -1.98 32.95 -6.75
CA TYR A 174 -1.79 34.14 -5.92
C TYR A 174 -1.19 33.81 -4.56
N GLN A 175 -1.64 32.70 -3.97
CA GLN A 175 -1.19 32.25 -2.67
C GLN A 175 -1.45 30.74 -2.53
N CYS A 176 -0.49 30.02 -1.97
CA CYS A 176 -0.69 28.64 -1.54
C CYS A 176 -0.08 28.48 -0.16
N LYS A 177 -0.92 28.30 0.85
CA LYS A 177 -0.52 28.15 2.24
C LYS A 177 -0.98 26.82 2.79
N ILE A 178 -0.15 26.21 3.61
CA ILE A 178 -0.42 24.94 4.25
C ILE A 178 0.00 25.00 5.70
N VAL A 179 -0.79 24.40 6.59
CA VAL A 179 -0.43 24.27 8.00
C VAL A 179 0.91 23.55 8.09
N LYS A 180 1.79 24.09 8.93
CA LYS A 180 3.17 23.65 9.08
C LYS A 180 3.28 22.15 9.37
N PRO A 181 3.92 21.36 8.48
CA PRO A 181 4.20 19.95 8.73
C PRO A 181 5.27 19.74 9.81
N ILE A 182 5.34 18.52 10.37
CA ILE A 182 6.27 18.13 11.44
C ILE A 182 7.73 18.45 11.10
N ALA A 183 8.14 18.22 9.84
CA ALA A 183 9.50 18.50 9.40
C ALA A 183 9.94 19.97 9.55
N PHE A 184 8.99 20.90 9.66
CA PHE A 184 9.23 22.34 9.69
C PHE A 184 9.00 22.96 11.07
N GLU A 185 8.62 22.18 12.08
CA GLU A 185 8.32 22.69 13.43
C GLU A 185 9.45 23.51 14.06
N ARG A 186 10.71 23.17 13.74
CA ARG A 186 11.90 23.85 14.28
C ARG A 186 12.39 25.00 13.42
N THR A 187 11.90 25.13 12.18
CA THR A 187 12.47 26.08 11.21
C THR A 187 11.73 27.41 11.20
N THR A 188 10.43 27.42 11.45
CA THR A 188 9.61 28.64 11.36
C THR A 188 8.65 28.74 12.54
N ASN A 189 8.45 29.96 13.04
CA ASN A 189 7.46 30.25 14.09
C ASN A 189 6.05 30.45 13.52
N GLU A 190 5.90 30.56 12.20
CA GLU A 190 4.59 30.69 11.56
C GLU A 190 3.81 29.37 11.59
N ASP A 191 2.49 29.47 11.67
CA ASP A 191 1.58 28.31 11.64
C ASP A 191 1.35 27.78 10.23
N TYR A 192 1.54 28.64 9.22
CA TYR A 192 1.43 28.30 7.81
C TYR A 192 2.76 28.52 7.12
N ILE A 193 3.08 27.66 6.16
CA ILE A 193 4.21 27.83 5.25
C ILE A 193 3.72 27.86 3.81
N SER A 194 4.57 28.30 2.86
CA SER A 194 4.22 28.22 1.45
C SER A 194 4.20 26.76 0.99
N CYS A 195 3.26 26.41 0.10
CA CYS A 195 3.22 25.08 -0.49
C CYS A 195 4.52 24.72 -1.23
N THR A 196 5.19 25.70 -1.83
CA THR A 196 6.47 25.52 -2.55
C THR A 196 7.63 25.16 -1.63
N ASP A 197 7.56 25.52 -0.34
CA ASP A 197 8.60 25.21 0.64
C ASP A 197 8.55 23.72 1.05
N ILE A 198 7.37 23.11 0.95
CA ILE A 198 7.22 21.66 1.10
C ILE A 198 7.82 20.95 -0.11
N VAL A 199 7.30 21.19 -1.30
CA VAL A 199 7.82 20.65 -2.56
C VAL A 199 7.42 21.60 -3.69
N PRO A 200 8.28 21.84 -4.69
CA PRO A 200 7.91 22.59 -5.88
C PRO A 200 6.61 22.08 -6.54
N ILE A 201 5.73 22.99 -6.92
CA ILE A 201 4.50 22.64 -7.64
C ILE A 201 4.92 22.07 -9.00
N ARG A 202 4.47 20.84 -9.31
CA ARG A 202 4.77 20.19 -10.57
C ARG A 202 3.70 20.51 -11.61
N GLU A 203 4.12 20.70 -12.84
CA GLU A 203 3.25 21.02 -13.96
C GLU A 203 3.15 19.82 -14.89
N PHE A 204 1.93 19.49 -15.31
CA PHE A 204 1.66 18.41 -16.26
C PHE A 204 0.86 18.93 -17.44
N LEU A 205 1.11 18.36 -18.62
CA LEU A 205 0.44 18.71 -19.86
C LEU A 205 -0.33 17.53 -20.44
N THR A 206 -1.57 17.78 -20.86
CA THR A 206 -2.33 16.90 -21.74
C THR A 206 -2.80 17.73 -22.94
N ILE A 207 -3.34 17.08 -23.98
CA ILE A 207 -3.73 17.78 -25.21
C ILE A 207 -4.71 18.96 -25.00
N ASN A 208 -5.54 18.90 -23.95
CA ASN A 208 -6.57 19.90 -23.69
C ASN A 208 -6.40 20.62 -22.35
N LYS A 209 -5.47 20.18 -21.51
CA LYS A 209 -5.36 20.67 -20.14
C LYS A 209 -3.91 20.80 -19.73
N LYS A 210 -3.62 21.85 -18.98
CA LYS A 210 -2.42 21.94 -18.16
C LYS A 210 -2.86 21.84 -16.70
N CYS A 211 -2.09 21.09 -15.93
CA CYS A 211 -2.37 20.71 -14.56
C CYS A 211 -1.23 21.14 -13.65
N PHE A 212 -1.57 21.50 -12.41
CA PHE A 212 -0.62 21.93 -11.39
C PHE A 212 -0.84 21.08 -10.15
N SER A 213 0.18 20.33 -9.76
CA SER A 213 0.12 19.37 -8.65
C SER A 213 0.94 19.85 -7.46
N ILE A 214 0.27 19.95 -6.33
CA ILE A 214 0.81 20.43 -5.07
C ILE A 214 1.05 19.22 -4.17
N GLY A 215 2.23 19.16 -3.54
CA GLY A 215 2.53 18.15 -2.51
C GLY A 215 2.82 16.74 -3.04
N LEU A 216 3.28 16.59 -4.29
CA LEU A 216 3.76 15.30 -4.81
C LEU A 216 5.10 14.92 -4.16
N GLN A 217 5.27 13.66 -3.77
CA GLN A 217 6.47 13.11 -3.13
C GLN A 217 7.13 12.12 -4.09
N LEU A 218 7.87 12.64 -5.07
CA LEU A 218 8.45 11.84 -6.14
C LEU A 218 9.95 11.58 -5.99
N ASN A 219 10.68 12.46 -5.27
CA ASN A 219 12.13 12.44 -5.14
C ASN A 219 12.61 11.83 -3.80
N ASN A 220 11.88 10.84 -3.28
CA ASN A 220 12.17 10.17 -2.00
C ASN A 220 12.30 11.14 -0.81
N GLU A 221 11.53 12.23 -0.80
CA GLU A 221 11.49 13.16 0.32
C GLU A 221 10.98 12.44 1.60
N SER A 222 11.35 12.93 2.79
CA SER A 222 10.82 12.36 4.04
C SER A 222 9.30 12.54 4.12
N ASN A 223 8.60 11.51 4.65
CA ASN A 223 7.17 11.58 4.91
C ASN A 223 6.81 12.72 5.89
N ASP A 224 7.72 13.09 6.81
CA ASP A 224 7.46 14.12 7.82
C ASP A 224 7.23 15.51 7.22
N ARG A 225 7.62 15.73 5.95
CA ARG A 225 7.31 16.97 5.21
C ARG A 225 5.84 17.09 4.83
N PHE A 226 5.07 16.01 4.95
CA PHE A 226 3.67 15.93 4.51
C PHE A 226 2.74 15.45 5.63
N ILE A 227 3.24 15.38 6.86
CA ILE A 227 2.46 14.97 8.03
C ILE A 227 2.29 16.19 8.92
N ILE A 228 1.05 16.47 9.30
CA ILE A 228 0.69 17.53 10.26
C ILE A 228 0.26 16.87 11.56
N ASP A 229 0.75 17.37 12.70
CA ASP A 229 0.29 16.91 14.00
C ASP A 229 -1.16 17.38 14.25
N HIS A 230 -2.08 16.45 14.49
CA HIS A 230 -3.48 16.76 14.74
C HIS A 230 -3.70 17.41 16.11
N ASN A 231 -2.75 17.25 17.05
CA ASN A 231 -2.86 17.75 18.43
C ASN A 231 -2.55 19.25 18.59
N THR A 232 -2.43 19.99 17.48
CA THR A 232 -2.44 21.44 17.56
C THR A 232 -3.78 21.88 18.18
N ASN A 233 -3.78 22.83 19.13
CA ASN A 233 -4.97 23.39 19.85
C ASN A 233 -5.97 24.13 18.92
N VAL A 234 -6.05 23.68 17.67
CA VAL A 234 -6.65 24.25 16.47
C VAL A 234 -8.05 23.66 16.24
N HIS A 235 -8.49 22.71 17.09
CA HIS A 235 -9.75 22.01 16.98
C HIS A 235 -11.01 22.90 17.05
N ASP A 236 -10.94 24.08 17.67
CA ASP A 236 -12.15 24.84 17.98
C ASP A 236 -12.56 25.87 16.90
N ASN A 237 -11.72 26.13 15.88
CA ASN A 237 -11.87 27.33 15.03
C ASN A 237 -12.06 27.10 13.52
N LYS A 238 -12.54 25.92 13.07
CA LYS A 238 -12.75 25.64 11.62
C LYS A 238 -11.51 25.95 10.75
N PHE A 239 -10.33 25.57 11.22
CA PHE A 239 -9.10 25.87 10.48
C PHE A 239 -8.98 25.02 9.20
N SER A 240 -8.51 25.67 8.13
CA SER A 240 -8.18 25.02 6.87
C SER A 240 -6.75 24.51 6.91
N LEU A 241 -6.54 23.21 6.66
CA LEU A 241 -5.21 22.61 6.51
C LEU A 241 -4.43 23.22 5.36
N MET A 242 -5.12 23.57 4.28
CA MET A 242 -4.53 24.17 3.10
C MET A 242 -5.46 25.23 2.52
N ILE A 243 -4.88 26.36 2.12
CA ILE A 243 -5.57 27.48 1.49
C ILE A 243 -4.86 27.78 0.18
N ILE A 244 -5.57 27.58 -0.94
CA ILE A 244 -5.07 27.85 -2.28
C ILE A 244 -5.91 28.98 -2.88
N GLN A 245 -5.26 30.06 -3.30
CA GLN A 245 -5.88 31.17 -4.02
C GLN A 245 -5.36 31.18 -5.45
N LEU A 246 -6.29 31.05 -6.39
CA LEU A 246 -6.02 30.95 -7.83
C LEU A 246 -6.54 32.18 -8.56
N SER A 247 -5.89 32.53 -9.67
CA SER A 247 -6.38 33.54 -10.59
C SER A 247 -7.57 33.03 -11.39
N ASN A 248 -8.72 33.65 -11.18
CA ASN A 248 -9.99 33.25 -11.75
C ASN A 248 -10.02 33.38 -13.28
N GLU A 249 -9.28 34.35 -13.83
CA GLU A 249 -9.19 34.57 -15.29
C GLU A 249 -8.73 33.32 -16.05
N TYR A 250 -7.83 32.55 -15.42
CA TYR A 250 -7.21 31.37 -16.00
C TYR A 250 -7.98 30.07 -15.71
N LEU A 251 -9.02 30.14 -14.88
CA LEU A 251 -9.82 28.97 -14.53
C LEU A 251 -11.00 28.84 -15.50
N ASP A 252 -10.87 27.90 -16.43
CA ASP A 252 -11.97 27.41 -17.26
C ASP A 252 -12.15 25.91 -17.03
N ASN A 253 -13.35 25.51 -16.59
CA ASN A 253 -13.73 24.11 -16.38
C ASN A 253 -12.69 23.33 -15.55
N ALA A 254 -12.16 24.01 -14.53
CA ALA A 254 -11.11 23.49 -13.68
C ALA A 254 -11.61 22.24 -12.94
N LYS A 255 -10.80 21.20 -12.97
CA LYS A 255 -11.03 19.95 -12.24
C LYS A 255 -9.99 19.85 -11.15
N ILE A 256 -10.43 19.61 -9.94
CA ILE A 256 -9.58 19.46 -8.77
C ILE A 256 -9.58 18.00 -8.40
N TYR A 257 -8.40 17.40 -8.41
CA TYR A 257 -8.14 16.01 -8.05
C TYR A 257 -7.45 15.95 -6.70
N VAL A 258 -7.82 15.00 -5.86
CA VAL A 258 -7.11 14.69 -4.62
C VAL A 258 -6.63 13.26 -4.72
N GLU A 259 -5.31 13.07 -4.67
CA GLU A 259 -4.66 11.80 -5.00
C GLU A 259 -3.49 11.48 -4.06
N SER A 260 -2.97 10.26 -4.16
CA SER A 260 -1.79 9.85 -3.40
C SER A 260 -0.57 10.63 -3.88
N ARG A 261 0.16 11.22 -2.94
CA ARG A 261 1.40 11.96 -3.23
C ARG A 261 2.51 11.12 -3.86
N LYS A 262 2.44 9.79 -3.71
CA LYS A 262 3.48 8.86 -4.20
C LYS A 262 3.34 8.53 -5.68
N ILE A 263 2.24 8.94 -6.31
CA ILE A 263 1.91 8.62 -7.69
C ILE A 263 1.83 9.96 -8.44
N PRO A 264 2.54 10.14 -9.57
CA PRO A 264 2.39 11.34 -10.38
C PRO A 264 0.95 11.45 -10.90
N TYR A 265 0.52 12.62 -11.36
CA TYR A 265 -0.83 12.76 -11.91
C TYR A 265 -1.01 11.86 -13.14
N LEU A 266 -2.01 10.98 -13.13
CA LEU A 266 -2.20 9.96 -14.17
C LEU A 266 -3.37 10.22 -15.13
N ALA A 267 -4.02 11.39 -15.04
CA ALA A 267 -5.29 11.69 -15.72
C ALA A 267 -6.40 10.70 -15.32
N PRO A 268 -7.69 10.93 -15.66
CA PRO A 268 -8.80 10.02 -15.29
C PRO A 268 -8.78 8.64 -15.98
N ILE A 269 -7.64 8.17 -16.47
CA ILE A 269 -7.51 6.88 -17.13
C ILE A 269 -7.45 5.78 -16.06
N GLY A 270 -8.55 5.07 -15.87
CA GLY A 270 -8.56 3.73 -15.25
C GLY A 270 -8.46 3.63 -13.73
N GLY A 271 -8.60 4.72 -12.95
CA GLY A 271 -8.45 4.70 -11.49
C GLY A 271 -9.59 5.37 -10.71
N TYR A 272 -9.65 5.06 -9.41
CA TYR A 272 -10.51 5.71 -8.40
C TYR A 272 -10.01 7.14 -8.11
N ILE A 273 -10.08 8.03 -9.09
CA ILE A 273 -9.69 9.41 -8.88
C ILE A 273 -10.94 10.20 -8.52
N ASN A 274 -11.03 10.59 -7.26
CA ASN A 274 -12.08 11.51 -6.83
C ASN A 274 -11.69 12.91 -7.29
N PHE A 275 -12.59 13.53 -8.04
CA PHE A 275 -12.44 14.90 -8.48
C PHE A 275 -13.77 15.60 -8.39
N PHE A 276 -13.71 16.91 -8.24
CA PHE A 276 -14.86 17.77 -8.44
C PHE A 276 -14.50 18.88 -9.42
N ARG A 277 -15.53 19.46 -10.02
CA ARG A 277 -15.37 20.58 -10.94
C ARG A 277 -15.50 21.87 -10.13
N ALA A 278 -14.50 22.73 -10.21
CA ALA A 278 -14.63 24.07 -9.68
C ALA A 278 -15.56 24.87 -10.61
N ASN A 279 -16.70 25.32 -10.07
CA ASN A 279 -17.56 26.28 -10.77
C ASN A 279 -17.18 27.70 -10.33
N ASN A 280 -16.04 28.16 -10.83
CA ASN A 280 -15.44 29.43 -10.46
C ASN A 280 -16.23 30.64 -10.99
N THR A 281 -17.20 30.45 -11.88
CA THR A 281 -18.14 31.51 -12.29
C THR A 281 -19.25 31.73 -11.26
N LYS A 282 -19.66 30.67 -10.55
CA LYS A 282 -20.73 30.73 -9.55
C LYS A 282 -20.19 30.97 -8.14
N PHE A 283 -19.13 30.26 -7.79
CA PHE A 283 -18.58 30.25 -6.44
C PHE A 283 -17.27 31.02 -6.36
N GLU A 284 -17.10 31.79 -5.29
CA GLU A 284 -15.86 32.47 -4.95
C GLU A 284 -14.91 31.50 -4.26
N SER A 285 -15.45 30.65 -3.39
CA SER A 285 -14.66 29.67 -2.68
C SER A 285 -15.36 28.34 -2.48
N ILE A 286 -14.56 27.28 -2.41
CA ILE A 286 -15.01 25.92 -2.11
C ILE A 286 -14.15 25.38 -0.97
N SER A 287 -14.81 24.92 0.09
CA SER A 287 -14.20 24.19 1.20
C SER A 287 -14.55 22.71 1.10
N PHE A 288 -13.57 21.83 1.22
CA PHE A 288 -13.78 20.39 1.16
C PHE A 288 -13.03 19.64 2.25
N ASN A 289 -13.58 18.50 2.69
CA ASN A 289 -12.88 17.50 3.49
C ASN A 289 -12.37 16.38 2.59
N PHE A 290 -11.45 15.57 3.13
CA PHE A 290 -11.07 14.31 2.52
C PHE A 290 -11.08 13.18 3.55
N VAL A 291 -11.14 11.94 3.05
CA VAL A 291 -11.04 10.71 3.84
C VAL A 291 -10.08 9.77 3.13
N LYS A 292 -9.06 9.32 3.84
CA LYS A 292 -8.06 8.39 3.30
C LYS A 292 -8.58 6.96 3.39
N THR A 293 -8.41 6.22 2.31
CA THR A 293 -8.60 4.77 2.25
C THR A 293 -7.29 4.13 1.81
N LYS A 294 -6.74 3.22 2.62
CA LYS A 294 -5.52 2.48 2.32
C LYS A 294 -5.81 1.00 2.21
N ASN A 295 -5.36 0.39 1.12
CA ASN A 295 -5.46 -1.03 0.86
C ASN A 295 -4.06 -1.64 0.87
N GLN A 296 -3.86 -2.68 1.69
CA GLN A 296 -2.65 -3.49 1.74
C GLN A 296 -3.00 -4.91 1.34
N LEU A 297 -2.50 -5.32 0.19
CA LEU A 297 -2.69 -6.65 -0.39
C LEU A 297 -1.44 -7.49 -0.19
N LEU A 298 -1.57 -8.81 -0.38
CA LEU A 298 -0.46 -9.75 -0.28
C LEU A 298 0.00 -10.26 -1.65
N GLU A 299 1.30 -10.50 -1.75
CA GLU A 299 1.96 -11.00 -2.95
C GLU A 299 1.63 -12.49 -3.22
N PRO A 300 1.98 -13.03 -4.39
CA PRO A 300 1.99 -14.48 -4.59
C PRO A 300 2.75 -15.20 -3.46
N PRO A 301 2.26 -16.37 -2.99
CA PRO A 301 1.19 -17.20 -3.56
C PRO A 301 -0.23 -16.87 -3.08
N TYR A 302 -0.44 -15.77 -2.36
CA TYR A 302 -1.77 -15.41 -1.85
C TYR A 302 -2.74 -15.00 -2.96
N ARG A 303 -4.04 -15.24 -2.73
CA ARG A 303 -5.10 -14.95 -3.72
C ARG A 303 -5.18 -13.50 -4.18
N THR A 304 -4.76 -12.56 -3.33
CA THR A 304 -4.68 -11.14 -3.68
C THR A 304 -3.70 -10.88 -4.82
N ASN A 305 -2.65 -11.71 -4.97
CA ASN A 305 -1.75 -11.75 -6.12
C ASN A 305 -1.27 -10.35 -6.54
N CYS A 306 -0.92 -9.51 -5.57
CA CYS A 306 -0.50 -8.14 -5.85
C CYS A 306 0.96 -8.10 -6.33
N ARG A 307 1.42 -6.92 -6.75
CA ARG A 307 2.82 -6.67 -7.12
C ARG A 307 3.32 -5.35 -6.54
N HIS A 308 4.57 -5.32 -6.09
CA HIS A 308 5.30 -4.09 -5.81
C HIS A 308 5.89 -3.51 -7.11
N TYR A 309 5.20 -2.55 -7.71
CA TYR A 309 5.65 -1.91 -8.96
C TYR A 309 6.96 -1.12 -8.78
N GLN A 310 7.30 -0.74 -7.56
CA GLN A 310 8.54 -0.02 -7.25
C GLN A 310 9.78 -0.87 -7.58
N GLU A 311 9.67 -2.19 -7.49
CA GLU A 311 10.76 -3.13 -7.82
C GLU A 311 11.14 -3.13 -9.29
N ILE A 312 10.20 -2.76 -10.17
CA ILE A 312 10.41 -2.64 -11.62
C ILE A 312 10.50 -1.17 -12.07
N GLY A 313 10.76 -0.24 -11.13
CA GLY A 313 10.99 1.17 -11.43
C GLY A 313 9.73 2.03 -11.60
N TYR A 314 8.53 1.50 -11.30
CA TYR A 314 7.28 2.26 -11.42
C TYR A 314 6.65 2.54 -10.06
N LYS A 315 5.98 3.69 -9.90
CA LYS A 315 5.33 4.06 -8.63
C LYS A 315 4.04 3.27 -8.35
N SER A 316 3.33 2.86 -9.40
CA SER A 316 2.10 2.06 -9.35
C SER A 316 1.85 1.33 -10.67
N LEU A 317 0.86 0.42 -10.70
CA LEU A 317 0.37 -0.21 -11.93
C LEU A 317 -0.02 0.86 -12.96
N MET A 318 -0.77 1.88 -12.54
CA MET A 318 -1.26 2.89 -13.47
C MET A 318 -0.11 3.77 -14.00
N HIS A 319 0.92 4.04 -13.18
CA HIS A 319 2.13 4.71 -13.64
C HIS A 319 2.85 3.87 -14.72
N CYS A 320 2.99 2.55 -14.51
CA CYS A 320 3.52 1.64 -15.52
C CYS A 320 2.69 1.66 -16.81
N MET A 321 1.36 1.59 -16.69
CA MET A 321 0.45 1.56 -17.83
C MET A 321 0.54 2.86 -18.66
N ASN A 322 0.56 4.01 -18.00
CA ASN A 322 0.69 5.30 -18.67
C ASN A 322 2.05 5.45 -19.36
N HIS A 323 3.13 5.09 -18.66
CA HIS A 323 4.47 5.14 -19.26
C HIS A 323 4.57 4.21 -20.49
N CYS A 324 4.05 2.98 -20.39
CA CYS A 324 4.00 2.05 -21.51
C CYS A 324 3.19 2.60 -22.70
N LYS A 325 2.00 3.18 -22.44
CA LYS A 325 1.18 3.77 -23.50
C LYS A 325 1.85 4.98 -24.14
N GLY A 326 2.51 5.84 -23.35
CA GLY A 326 3.27 6.99 -23.83
C GLY A 326 4.39 6.54 -24.78
N LYS A 327 5.20 5.58 -24.32
CA LYS A 327 6.28 4.99 -25.12
C LYS A 327 5.79 4.33 -26.40
N TYR A 328 4.71 3.53 -26.33
CA TYR A 328 4.12 2.92 -27.52
C TYR A 328 3.77 3.97 -28.58
N PHE A 329 3.21 5.10 -28.16
CA PHE A 329 2.82 6.17 -29.08
C PHE A 329 4.01 6.92 -29.69
N ILE A 330 5.08 7.12 -28.92
CA ILE A 330 6.34 7.64 -29.45
C ILE A 330 6.87 6.68 -30.53
N ASP A 331 6.99 5.40 -30.20
CA ASP A 331 7.62 4.40 -31.07
C ASP A 331 6.85 4.16 -32.38
N HIS A 332 5.51 4.23 -32.37
CA HIS A 332 4.67 3.88 -33.52
C HIS A 332 4.06 5.07 -34.26
N PHE A 333 3.92 6.23 -33.60
CA PHE A 333 3.21 7.38 -34.16
C PHE A 333 4.02 8.69 -34.09
N ASN A 334 5.27 8.64 -33.63
CA ASN A 334 6.15 9.80 -33.51
C ASN A 334 5.49 10.96 -32.75
N GLY A 335 4.77 10.64 -31.67
CA GLY A 335 4.09 11.64 -30.87
C GLY A 335 3.59 11.08 -29.55
N TRP A 336 3.28 11.97 -28.61
CA TRP A 336 2.82 11.61 -27.28
C TRP A 336 1.31 11.32 -27.24
N HIS A 337 0.91 10.38 -26.40
CA HIS A 337 -0.51 10.06 -26.24
C HIS A 337 -1.28 11.24 -25.63
N ALA A 338 -2.30 11.72 -26.35
CA ALA A 338 -3.06 12.94 -26.02
C ALA A 338 -3.68 13.00 -24.59
N ASN A 339 -4.04 11.86 -24.00
CA ASN A 339 -4.64 11.80 -22.66
C ASN A 339 -3.65 11.48 -21.53
N ILE A 340 -2.39 11.19 -21.86
CA ILE A 340 -1.38 10.86 -20.84
C ILE A 340 -0.70 12.16 -20.45
N PRO A 341 -0.68 12.51 -19.16
CA PRO A 341 0.05 13.69 -18.70
C PRO A 341 1.53 13.55 -19.04
N ALA A 342 2.10 14.54 -19.71
CA ALA A 342 3.54 14.71 -19.89
C ALA A 342 4.05 15.72 -18.86
N ASP A 343 5.24 15.49 -18.31
CA ASP A 343 5.93 16.46 -17.45
C ASP A 343 7.41 16.60 -17.84
N ASN A 344 8.17 17.36 -17.06
CA ASN A 344 9.59 17.60 -17.31
C ASN A 344 10.48 16.36 -17.14
N ASP A 345 9.95 15.23 -16.63
CA ASP A 345 10.69 13.97 -16.55
C ASP A 345 10.59 13.16 -17.86
N ASP A 346 9.72 13.55 -18.80
CA ASP A 346 9.52 12.93 -20.12
C ASP A 346 10.33 13.60 -21.24
N ASP A 347 10.41 12.95 -22.42
CA ASP A 347 10.92 13.61 -23.64
C ASP A 347 9.88 14.60 -24.18
N LEU A 348 10.14 15.88 -23.93
CA LEU A 348 9.24 16.98 -24.31
C LEU A 348 9.52 17.53 -25.72
N ASN A 349 10.54 17.06 -26.43
CA ASN A 349 10.87 17.51 -27.80
C ASN A 349 10.06 16.81 -28.89
N ILE A 350 8.86 16.36 -28.54
CA ILE A 350 7.90 15.68 -29.41
C ILE A 350 6.59 16.47 -29.47
N TYR A 351 5.70 16.09 -30.39
CA TYR A 351 4.35 16.65 -30.50
C TYR A 351 3.33 15.69 -29.90
N PHE A 352 2.11 16.17 -29.64
CA PHE A 352 1.01 15.23 -29.40
C PHE A 352 0.71 14.42 -30.67
N ALA A 353 0.45 13.13 -30.50
CA ALA A 353 -0.02 12.28 -31.57
C ALA A 353 -1.37 12.76 -32.12
N PRO A 354 -1.67 12.54 -33.42
CA PRO A 354 -2.91 12.98 -34.04
C PRO A 354 -4.16 12.58 -33.26
N ILE A 355 -5.12 13.51 -33.14
CA ILE A 355 -6.30 13.34 -32.28
C ILE A 355 -7.25 12.23 -32.79
N GLU A 356 -7.13 11.87 -34.06
CA GLU A 356 -7.83 10.78 -34.72
C GLU A 356 -7.47 9.43 -34.09
N LEU A 357 -6.19 9.24 -33.71
CA LEU A 357 -5.71 8.01 -33.08
C LEU A 357 -6.37 7.77 -31.73
N ARG A 358 -6.63 8.83 -30.97
CA ARG A 358 -7.34 8.77 -29.69
C ARG A 358 -8.77 8.22 -29.85
N LYS A 359 -9.43 8.49 -30.99
CA LYS A 359 -10.81 8.03 -31.23
C LYS A 359 -10.87 6.55 -31.66
N ASN A 360 -9.73 5.96 -32.03
CA ASN A 360 -9.66 4.60 -32.50
C ASN A 360 -9.69 3.60 -31.32
N LYS A 361 -10.89 3.09 -31.02
CA LYS A 361 -11.10 2.09 -29.95
C LYS A 361 -10.31 0.79 -30.17
N THR A 362 -10.09 0.40 -31.42
CA THR A 362 -9.32 -0.81 -31.74
C THR A 362 -7.86 -0.62 -31.36
N LEU A 363 -7.29 0.55 -31.68
CA LEU A 363 -5.93 0.91 -31.27
C LEU A 363 -5.81 0.94 -29.75
N ASP A 364 -6.69 1.64 -29.04
CA ASP A 364 -6.64 1.69 -27.56
C ASP A 364 -6.72 0.29 -26.94
N ARG A 365 -7.49 -0.63 -27.52
CA ARG A 365 -7.54 -2.03 -27.07
C ARG A 365 -6.21 -2.77 -27.33
N ILE A 366 -5.59 -2.58 -28.49
CA ILE A 366 -4.29 -3.19 -28.82
C ILE A 366 -3.22 -2.70 -27.83
N VAL A 367 -3.09 -1.38 -27.67
CA VAL A 367 -2.10 -0.77 -26.77
C VAL A 367 -2.37 -1.17 -25.32
N SER A 368 -3.63 -1.16 -24.88
CA SER A 368 -3.97 -1.58 -23.52
C SER A 368 -3.64 -3.05 -23.28
N ASN A 369 -3.84 -3.94 -24.26
CA ASN A 369 -3.48 -5.35 -24.14
C ASN A 369 -1.96 -5.57 -24.07
N GLU A 370 -1.20 -4.84 -24.89
CA GLU A 370 0.25 -4.90 -24.87
C GLU A 370 0.82 -4.40 -23.55
N CYS A 371 0.38 -3.23 -23.09
CA CYS A 371 0.79 -2.68 -21.81
C CYS A 371 0.34 -3.53 -20.63
N SER A 372 -0.84 -4.17 -20.69
CA SER A 372 -1.28 -5.11 -19.66
C SER A 372 -0.41 -6.37 -19.59
N LYS A 373 0.18 -6.81 -20.71
CA LYS A 373 1.14 -7.92 -20.72
C LYS A 373 2.46 -7.50 -20.10
N TYR A 374 2.95 -6.30 -20.43
CA TYR A 374 4.20 -5.76 -19.89
C TYR A 374 4.11 -5.44 -18.39
N CYS A 375 3.12 -4.65 -17.98
CA CYS A 375 2.96 -4.22 -16.59
C CYS A 375 2.46 -5.33 -15.66
N SER A 376 1.89 -6.41 -16.19
CA SER A 376 1.06 -7.39 -15.49
C SER A 376 -0.37 -6.89 -15.22
N LYS A 377 -1.29 -7.83 -15.01
CA LYS A 377 -2.67 -7.57 -14.57
C LYS A 377 -2.82 -7.54 -13.05
N ARG A 378 -1.71 -7.67 -12.31
CA ARG A 378 -1.67 -7.69 -10.85
C ARG A 378 -1.87 -6.28 -10.31
N GLN A 379 -2.69 -6.14 -9.27
CA GLN A 379 -2.93 -4.86 -8.62
C GLN A 379 -1.72 -4.44 -7.75
N ASP A 380 -1.65 -3.15 -7.42
CA ASP A 380 -0.68 -2.62 -6.49
C ASP A 380 -0.85 -3.24 -5.09
N CYS A 381 0.26 -3.66 -4.47
CA CYS A 381 0.21 -4.19 -3.10
C CYS A 381 -0.16 -3.15 -2.06
N ASN A 382 0.23 -1.89 -2.29
CA ASN A 382 -0.13 -0.77 -1.46
C ASN A 382 -0.83 0.26 -2.33
N ASN A 383 -2.09 0.52 -2.07
CA ASN A 383 -2.86 1.54 -2.76
C ASN A 383 -3.50 2.50 -1.75
N GLU A 384 -3.50 3.77 -2.08
CA GLU A 384 -4.08 4.83 -1.27
C GLU A 384 -5.04 5.64 -2.17
N SER A 385 -6.27 5.82 -1.71
CA SER A 385 -7.26 6.65 -2.37
C SER A 385 -7.91 7.62 -1.39
N PHE A 386 -8.35 8.77 -1.89
CA PHE A 386 -8.91 9.84 -1.07
C PHE A 386 -10.32 10.13 -1.54
N LYS A 387 -11.31 9.94 -0.66
CA LYS A 387 -12.68 10.38 -0.91
C LYS A 387 -12.81 11.85 -0.53
N ILE A 388 -13.42 12.65 -1.40
CA ILE A 388 -13.64 14.08 -1.17
C ILE A 388 -15.09 14.32 -0.79
N THR A 389 -15.34 15.19 0.18
CA THR A 389 -16.68 15.69 0.49
C THR A 389 -16.66 17.20 0.50
N ILE A 390 -17.51 17.85 -0.30
CA ILE A 390 -17.65 19.31 -0.28
C ILE A 390 -18.39 19.69 1.00
N VAL A 391 -17.80 20.61 1.77
CA VAL A 391 -18.32 21.06 3.07
C VAL A 391 -19.08 22.37 2.91
N GLU A 392 -18.53 23.29 2.12
CA GLU A 392 -19.08 24.64 1.96
C GLU A 392 -18.75 25.17 0.56
N GLU A 393 -19.72 25.83 -0.07
CA GLU A 393 -19.55 26.58 -1.31
C GLU A 393 -20.03 28.00 -1.08
N ILE A 394 -19.13 28.98 -1.20
CA ILE A 394 -19.47 30.40 -1.01
C ILE A 394 -19.74 31.00 -2.38
N GLU A 395 -20.97 31.43 -2.61
CA GLU A 395 -21.39 32.10 -3.85
C GLU A 395 -20.73 33.48 -3.98
N ARG A 396 -20.40 33.87 -5.20
CA ARG A 396 -19.88 35.21 -5.48
C ARG A 396 -20.96 36.25 -5.20
N ASN A 397 -20.65 37.24 -4.37
CA ASN A 397 -21.52 38.40 -4.23
C ASN A 397 -21.35 39.31 -5.47
N ASN A 398 -22.44 39.55 -6.20
CA ASN A 398 -22.45 40.38 -7.40
C ASN A 398 -22.11 41.85 -7.12
N GLU A 399 -22.16 42.29 -5.87
CA GLU A 399 -21.95 43.69 -5.48
C GLU A 399 -20.46 44.12 -5.51
N ASN A 400 -19.50 43.19 -5.40
CA ASN A 400 -18.07 43.50 -5.35
C ASN A 400 -17.29 42.89 -6.52
N ILE A 401 -17.46 43.50 -7.70
CA ILE A 401 -16.87 43.03 -8.96
C ILE A 401 -15.33 42.95 -8.93
N HIS A 402 -14.65 43.74 -8.09
CA HIS A 402 -13.18 43.79 -8.05
C HIS A 402 -12.51 42.75 -7.13
N LEU A 403 -13.24 42.10 -6.23
CA LEU A 403 -12.72 40.94 -5.46
C LEU A 403 -12.94 39.61 -6.23
N ASN A 404 -13.65 39.65 -7.35
CA ASN A 404 -14.06 38.48 -8.15
C ASN A 404 -12.93 37.88 -9.03
N ASP A 405 -11.72 38.42 -9.02
CA ASP A 405 -10.61 37.89 -9.83
C ASP A 405 -9.91 36.70 -9.19
N ARG A 406 -10.35 36.30 -7.97
CA ARG A 406 -9.76 35.19 -7.23
C ARG A 406 -10.76 34.07 -7.02
N PHE A 407 -10.25 32.84 -7.04
CA PHE A 407 -10.99 31.66 -6.63
C PHE A 407 -10.23 30.97 -5.51
N GLN A 408 -10.90 30.72 -4.39
CA GLN A 408 -10.27 30.16 -3.20
C GLN A 408 -10.69 28.71 -2.97
N LEU A 409 -9.71 27.85 -2.78
CA LEU A 409 -9.90 26.44 -2.45
C LEU A 409 -9.36 26.20 -1.04
N LYS A 410 -10.21 25.66 -0.15
CA LYS A 410 -9.86 25.37 1.24
C LYS A 410 -9.97 23.87 1.51
N MET A 411 -8.89 23.26 1.96
CA MET A 411 -8.90 21.89 2.46
C MET A 411 -9.11 21.94 3.97
N MET A 412 -10.19 21.34 4.45
CA MET A 412 -10.53 21.27 5.87
C MET A 412 -9.92 20.03 6.50
N ILE A 413 -9.76 20.07 7.82
CA ILE A 413 -9.37 18.90 8.62
C ILE A 413 -10.38 17.75 8.37
N PRO A 414 -9.90 16.51 8.14
CA PRO A 414 -10.77 15.35 7.97
C PRO A 414 -11.59 15.11 9.24
N ILE A 415 -12.92 15.09 9.09
CA ILE A 415 -13.86 14.84 10.21
C ILE A 415 -14.16 13.34 10.33
N ASP A 416 -14.18 12.64 9.18
CA ASP A 416 -14.49 11.22 9.11
C ASP A 416 -13.27 10.35 9.45
N LEU A 417 -13.55 9.07 9.75
CA LEU A 417 -12.53 8.08 10.04
C LEU A 417 -11.87 7.56 8.75
N ASN A 418 -10.54 7.48 8.78
CA ASN A 418 -9.79 6.85 7.70
C ASN A 418 -10.01 5.34 7.72
N LYS A 419 -9.96 4.74 6.54
CA LYS A 419 -10.28 3.32 6.33
C LYS A 419 -9.03 2.56 5.91
N TYR A 420 -8.73 1.49 6.60
CA TYR A 420 -7.61 0.62 6.29
C TYR A 420 -8.11 -0.80 6.02
N TYR A 421 -7.84 -1.30 4.83
CA TYR A 421 -8.12 -2.67 4.42
C TYR A 421 -6.80 -3.43 4.36
N ILE A 422 -6.49 -4.16 5.42
CA ILE A 422 -5.22 -4.89 5.56
C ILE A 422 -5.47 -6.37 5.38
N HIS A 423 -4.96 -6.93 4.28
CA HIS A 423 -5.00 -8.37 4.05
C HIS A 423 -3.87 -9.05 4.84
N LYS A 424 -4.23 -10.08 5.59
CA LYS A 424 -3.30 -10.96 6.30
C LYS A 424 -3.51 -12.41 5.86
N PRO A 425 -2.48 -13.27 5.93
CA PRO A 425 -2.67 -14.71 5.73
C PRO A 425 -3.80 -15.20 6.64
N ARG A 426 -4.68 -16.08 6.13
CA ARG A 426 -5.74 -16.68 6.96
C ARG A 426 -5.17 -17.54 8.08
N MET A 427 -4.00 -18.13 7.83
CA MET A 427 -3.23 -18.90 8.79
C MET A 427 -1.76 -18.50 8.59
N GLU A 428 -1.14 -17.99 9.65
CA GLU A 428 0.28 -17.68 9.64
C GLU A 428 1.11 -18.98 9.72
N TRP A 429 2.38 -18.91 9.29
CA TRP A 429 3.28 -20.06 9.34
C TRP A 429 3.43 -20.64 10.75
N ILE A 430 3.51 -19.77 11.77
CA ILE A 430 3.64 -20.18 13.17
C ILE A 430 2.38 -20.91 13.63
N GLU A 431 1.20 -20.40 13.29
CA GLU A 431 -0.08 -21.06 13.59
C GLU A 431 -0.17 -22.42 12.90
N PHE A 432 0.27 -22.51 11.64
CA PHE A 432 0.31 -23.78 10.91
C PHE A 432 1.17 -24.82 11.63
N ILE A 433 2.38 -24.49 12.07
CA ILE A 433 3.24 -25.40 12.83
C ILE A 433 2.56 -25.81 14.14
N CYS A 434 1.98 -24.85 14.87
CA CYS A 434 1.29 -25.11 16.13
C CYS A 434 0.12 -26.08 15.94
N PHE A 435 -0.71 -25.88 14.90
CA PHE A 435 -1.79 -26.81 14.57
C PHE A 435 -1.24 -28.18 14.16
N TYR A 436 -0.17 -28.22 13.35
CA TYR A 436 0.45 -29.47 12.91
C TYR A 436 0.99 -30.28 14.11
N ALA A 437 1.72 -29.63 15.01
CA ALA A 437 2.26 -30.24 16.22
C ALA A 437 1.16 -30.65 17.21
N SER A 438 0.13 -29.81 17.38
CA SER A 438 -1.03 -30.13 18.22
C SER A 438 -1.80 -31.34 17.69
N THR A 439 -1.95 -31.48 16.36
CA THR A 439 -2.60 -32.64 15.76
C THR A 439 -1.81 -33.92 16.03
N ILE A 440 -0.49 -33.91 15.86
CA ILE A 440 0.35 -35.07 16.18
C ILE A 440 0.25 -35.43 17.67
N SER A 441 0.34 -34.42 18.54
CA SER A 441 0.22 -34.60 20.00
C SER A 441 -1.14 -35.17 20.40
N LEU A 442 -2.23 -34.69 19.79
CA LEU A 442 -3.59 -35.15 20.07
C LEU A 442 -3.79 -36.63 19.73
N TRP A 443 -3.32 -37.08 18.57
CA TRP A 443 -3.57 -38.45 18.10
C TRP A 443 -2.70 -39.51 18.78
N PHE A 444 -1.48 -39.16 19.17
CA PHE A 444 -0.52 -40.11 19.72
C PHE A 444 -0.19 -39.88 21.19
N GLY A 445 -0.76 -38.83 21.80
CA GLY A 445 -0.38 -38.41 23.15
C GLY A 445 1.10 -38.01 23.24
N PHE A 446 1.74 -37.67 22.11
CA PHE A 446 3.13 -37.21 22.07
C PHE A 446 3.25 -35.87 22.79
N SER A 447 3.47 -35.93 24.10
CA SER A 447 4.03 -34.81 24.83
C SER A 447 5.48 -34.61 24.41
N ILE A 448 5.93 -33.36 24.26
CA ILE A 448 7.35 -33.00 24.09
C ILE A 448 8.21 -33.71 25.15
N ILE A 449 7.65 -33.96 26.34
CA ILE A 449 8.31 -34.69 27.44
C ILE A 449 8.57 -36.16 27.07
N ALA A 450 7.65 -36.82 26.37
CA ALA A 450 7.83 -38.21 25.93
C ALA A 450 8.90 -38.30 24.83
N PHE A 451 8.87 -37.38 23.87
CA PHE A 451 9.90 -37.30 22.81
C PHE A 451 11.29 -36.95 23.38
N ALA A 452 11.37 -35.99 24.30
CA ALA A 452 12.60 -35.63 24.97
C ALA A 452 13.16 -36.80 25.80
N ARG A 453 12.31 -37.55 26.51
CA ARG A 453 12.73 -38.77 27.20
C ARG A 453 13.29 -39.82 26.24
N SER A 454 12.64 -40.04 25.11
CA SER A 454 13.12 -41.00 24.10
C SER A 454 14.47 -40.57 23.49
N ILE A 455 14.65 -39.28 23.19
CA ILE A 455 15.94 -38.74 22.71
C ILE A 455 17.01 -38.86 23.78
N ILE A 456 16.73 -38.47 25.03
CA ILE A 456 17.69 -38.57 26.14
C ILE A 456 18.09 -40.03 26.35
N HIS A 457 17.14 -40.97 26.30
CA HIS A 457 17.43 -42.39 26.41
C HIS A 457 18.30 -42.89 25.25
N LEU A 458 18.05 -42.42 24.03
CA LEU A 458 18.80 -42.78 22.84
C LEU A 458 20.23 -42.21 22.88
N ILE A 459 20.40 -40.98 23.35
CA ILE A 459 21.72 -40.37 23.60
C ILE A 459 22.45 -41.14 24.71
N TYR A 460 21.77 -41.45 25.81
CA TYR A 460 22.34 -42.17 26.95
C TYR A 460 22.80 -43.57 26.57
N GLN A 461 22.00 -44.33 25.81
CA GLN A 461 22.38 -45.65 25.32
C GLN A 461 23.55 -45.59 24.34
N ASN A 462 23.57 -44.61 23.42
CA ASN A 462 24.70 -44.42 22.51
C ASN A 462 26.00 -44.02 23.24
N CYS A 463 25.90 -43.23 24.32
CA CYS A 463 27.04 -42.93 25.19
C CYS A 463 27.53 -44.18 25.94
N LEU A 464 26.62 -45.00 26.47
CA LEU A 464 26.98 -46.25 27.15
C LEU A 464 27.65 -47.27 26.22
N ILE A 465 27.15 -47.41 24.99
CA ILE A 465 27.76 -48.30 23.98
C ILE A 465 29.16 -47.80 23.61
N ARG A 466 29.36 -46.48 23.49
CA ARG A 466 30.69 -45.89 23.26
C ARG A 466 31.65 -45.99 24.45
N ALA A 467 31.16 -46.16 25.68
CA ALA A 467 31.99 -46.32 26.86
C ALA A 467 32.40 -47.79 27.13
N LYS A 468 31.70 -48.75 26.49
CA LYS A 468 32.01 -50.19 26.57
C LYS A 468 32.95 -50.69 25.47
N ASN A 469 33.09 -49.93 24.38
CA ASN A 469 34.14 -50.10 23.38
C ASN A 469 35.31 -49.19 23.71
#